data_AF-A0A7X7PGE9-F1
#
_entry.id   AF-A0A7X7PGE9-F1
#
_cell.length_a   1.000
_cell.length_b   1.000
_cell.length_c   1.000
_cell.angle_alpha   90.00
_cell.angle_beta   90.00
_cell.angle_gamma   90.00
#
_symmetry.space_group_name_H-M   'P 1'
#
loop_
_entity.id
_entity.type
_entity.pdbx_description
1 polymer ?
#
loop_
_entity_poly.entity_id
_entity_poly.type
_entity_poly.pdbx_seq_one_letter_code
_entity_poly.pdbx_strand_id
1 'polypeptide(L)'
;MKKGTSRRSARICSAVLLAAGLGVAAGCSSAFERSFNAGRYDEVVRQFVADSALHSDPDALYRAALAYATPDHPEYDVERARELLGELLERYPGRGHHREAVALFSLLENASRLERDGARVESELTALRDRIA
;
A
#
# COMPACT_ATOMS: atom_id res chain seq x y z
N MET A 1 -3.17 -65.07 -8.39
CA MET A 1 -4.28 -64.75 -9.31
C MET A 1 -4.82 -63.35 -9.00
N LYS A 2 -4.86 -62.51 -10.05
CA LYS A 2 -5.66 -61.30 -10.31
C LYS A 2 -5.92 -60.26 -9.19
N LYS A 3 -5.28 -59.09 -9.41
CA LYS A 3 -5.71 -57.76 -8.97
C LYS A 3 -7.15 -57.47 -9.43
N GLY A 4 -7.96 -56.84 -8.58
CA GLY A 4 -9.33 -56.40 -8.90
C GLY A 4 -9.57 -54.98 -8.38
N THR A 5 -9.30 -54.01 -9.23
CA THR A 5 -9.62 -52.60 -9.06
C THR A 5 -11.13 -52.40 -9.20
N SER A 6 -11.81 -51.74 -8.25
CA SER A 6 -13.16 -51.21 -8.48
C SER A 6 -13.19 -49.72 -8.21
N ARG A 7 -13.42 -48.99 -9.31
CA ARG A 7 -13.57 -47.56 -9.45
C ARG A 7 -15.03 -47.16 -9.20
N ARG A 8 -15.20 -45.97 -8.60
CA ARG A 8 -16.24 -44.96 -8.88
C ARG A 8 -17.70 -45.32 -8.56
N SER A 9 -18.22 -44.65 -7.53
CA SER A 9 -19.50 -43.92 -7.60
C SER A 9 -19.69 -43.08 -6.34
N ALA A 10 -18.96 -41.97 -6.25
CA ALA A 10 -19.32 -40.92 -5.30
C ALA A 10 -20.41 -40.08 -5.96
N ARG A 11 -21.66 -40.35 -5.56
CA ARG A 11 -22.84 -39.55 -5.91
C ARG A 11 -22.65 -38.16 -5.30
N ILE A 12 -22.30 -37.17 -6.12
CA ILE A 12 -22.28 -35.76 -5.71
C ILE A 12 -23.74 -35.31 -5.73
N CYS A 13 -24.41 -35.41 -4.57
CA CYS A 13 -25.65 -34.69 -4.34
C CYS A 13 -25.28 -33.24 -4.00
N SER A 14 -25.53 -32.34 -4.94
CA SER A 14 -25.65 -30.91 -4.67
C SER A 14 -26.64 -30.66 -3.54
N ALA A 15 -26.19 -29.96 -2.50
CA ALA A 15 -27.07 -29.22 -1.60
C ALA A 15 -26.38 -27.89 -1.26
N VAL A 16 -26.77 -26.87 -2.01
CA VAL A 16 -26.68 -25.47 -1.60
C VAL A 16 -27.44 -25.32 -0.28
N LEU A 17 -26.83 -24.71 0.73
CA LEU A 17 -27.55 -23.88 1.71
C LEU A 17 -26.59 -23.01 2.51
N LEU A 18 -26.88 -21.70 2.46
CA LEU A 18 -26.29 -20.62 3.23
C LEU A 18 -26.25 -20.95 4.72
N ALA A 19 -25.08 -20.73 5.34
CA ALA A 19 -25.01 -20.41 6.76
C ALA A 19 -23.98 -19.28 6.94
N ALA A 20 -24.49 -18.06 7.06
CA ALA A 20 -23.76 -16.92 7.55
C ALA A 20 -23.35 -17.20 9.02
N GLY A 21 -22.08 -17.56 9.22
CA GLY A 21 -21.44 -17.63 10.52
C GLY A 21 -20.42 -16.51 10.64
N LEU A 22 -20.83 -15.38 11.23
CA LEU A 22 -19.87 -14.46 11.85
C LEU A 22 -19.25 -15.17 13.05
N GLY A 23 -17.94 -15.38 13.04
CA GLY A 23 -17.24 -15.86 14.22
C GLY A 23 -15.85 -16.42 13.95
N VAL A 24 -14.84 -15.56 14.18
CA VAL A 24 -13.42 -15.86 14.43
C VAL A 24 -12.54 -16.10 13.19
N ALA A 25 -12.07 -15.01 12.58
CA ALA A 25 -10.79 -15.03 11.87
C ALA A 25 -9.69 -14.54 12.83
N ALA A 26 -9.22 -15.42 13.71
CA ALA A 26 -7.93 -15.23 14.35
C ALA A 26 -6.83 -15.50 13.30
N GLY A 27 -6.15 -14.45 12.83
CA GLY A 27 -4.80 -14.54 12.26
C GLY A 27 -4.62 -14.81 10.76
N CYS A 28 -5.64 -14.65 9.90
CA CYS A 28 -5.38 -14.63 8.44
C CYS A 28 -5.08 -13.20 7.98
N SER A 29 -3.82 -12.79 8.04
CA SER A 29 -3.38 -11.54 7.41
C SER A 29 -3.71 -11.57 5.91
N SER A 30 -4.20 -10.48 5.32
CA SER A 30 -4.49 -10.42 3.88
C SER A 30 -3.22 -10.62 3.05
N ALA A 31 -3.35 -10.95 1.75
CA ALA A 31 -2.18 -11.01 0.85
C ALA A 31 -1.42 -9.68 0.81
N PHE A 32 -2.15 -8.59 0.96
CA PHE A 32 -1.65 -7.23 1.06
C PHE A 32 -0.81 -7.02 2.31
N GLU A 33 -1.35 -7.36 3.48
CA GLU A 33 -0.63 -7.25 4.74
C GLU A 33 0.63 -8.14 4.75
N ARG A 34 0.57 -9.35 4.19
CA ARG A 34 1.76 -10.21 4.04
C ARG A 34 2.83 -9.60 3.16
N SER A 35 2.45 -8.90 2.10
CA SER A 35 3.40 -8.29 1.17
C SER A 35 4.06 -7.07 1.80
N PHE A 36 3.26 -6.27 2.52
CA PHE A 36 3.76 -5.14 3.31
C PHE A 36 4.74 -5.59 4.40
N ASN A 37 4.36 -6.60 5.21
CA ASN A 37 5.21 -7.12 6.29
C ASN A 37 6.50 -7.78 5.77
N ALA A 38 6.51 -8.22 4.50
CA ALA A 38 7.69 -8.77 3.84
C ALA A 38 8.56 -7.71 3.13
N GLY A 39 8.20 -6.43 3.19
CA GLY A 39 8.92 -5.34 2.51
C GLY A 39 8.81 -5.39 0.98
N ARG A 40 7.84 -6.14 0.42
CA ARG A 40 7.61 -6.21 -1.03
C ARG A 40 6.70 -5.06 -1.47
N TYR A 41 7.24 -3.84 -1.48
CA TYR A 41 6.47 -2.62 -1.71
C TYR A 41 5.92 -2.50 -3.14
N ASP A 42 6.61 -3.07 -4.11
CA ASP A 42 6.10 -3.26 -5.49
C ASP A 42 4.77 -4.03 -5.50
N GLU A 43 4.73 -5.13 -4.74
CA GLU A 43 3.55 -5.98 -4.63
C GLU A 43 2.42 -5.29 -3.85
N VAL A 44 2.76 -4.52 -2.82
CA VAL A 44 1.81 -3.69 -2.06
C VAL A 44 1.11 -2.71 -2.99
N VAL A 45 1.88 -1.94 -3.77
CA VAL A 45 1.34 -0.95 -4.71
C VAL A 45 0.45 -1.65 -5.75
N ARG A 46 0.94 -2.74 -6.35
CA ARG A 46 0.18 -3.50 -7.35
C ARG A 46 -1.17 -3.99 -6.82
N GLN A 47 -1.19 -4.54 -5.62
CA GLN A 47 -2.41 -5.03 -4.98
C GLN A 47 -3.35 -3.88 -4.59
N PHE A 48 -2.79 -2.78 -4.05
CA PHE A 48 -3.57 -1.59 -3.71
C PHE A 48 -4.27 -1.01 -4.94
N VAL A 49 -3.58 -0.89 -6.07
CA VAL A 49 -4.16 -0.38 -7.32
C VAL A 49 -5.23 -1.33 -7.87
N ALA A 50 -5.03 -2.64 -7.76
CA ALA A 50 -5.93 -3.65 -8.32
C ALA A 50 -7.22 -3.86 -7.51
N ASP A 51 -7.19 -3.65 -6.19
CA ASP A 51 -8.32 -3.93 -5.30
C ASP A 51 -8.89 -2.64 -4.70
N SER A 52 -10.02 -2.19 -5.26
CA SER A 52 -10.71 -0.98 -4.81
C SER A 52 -11.23 -1.06 -3.37
N ALA A 53 -11.39 -2.27 -2.80
CA ALA A 53 -11.81 -2.41 -1.42
C ALA A 53 -10.74 -1.86 -0.46
N LEU A 54 -9.46 -1.91 -0.85
CA LEU A 54 -8.35 -1.39 -0.05
C LEU A 54 -8.34 0.14 0.03
N HIS A 55 -8.96 0.85 -0.92
CA HIS A 55 -8.99 2.33 -0.92
C HIS A 55 -9.90 2.90 0.18
N SER A 56 -10.73 2.05 0.78
CA SER A 56 -11.62 2.39 1.89
C SER A 56 -11.16 1.82 3.24
N ASP A 57 -9.98 1.21 3.29
CA ASP A 57 -9.36 0.69 4.51
C ASP A 57 -8.26 1.66 4.98
N PRO A 58 -8.39 2.28 6.18
CA PRO A 58 -7.39 3.21 6.69
C PRO A 58 -6.00 2.58 6.82
N ASP A 59 -5.89 1.32 7.23
CA ASP A 59 -4.55 0.74 7.38
C ASP A 59 -3.94 0.41 6.01
N ALA A 60 -4.77 0.10 5.01
CA ALA A 60 -4.30 -0.11 3.65
C ALA A 60 -3.82 1.20 2.99
N LEU A 61 -4.54 2.31 3.19
CA LEU A 61 -4.11 3.65 2.76
C LEU A 61 -2.74 4.02 3.34
N TYR A 62 -2.56 3.81 4.65
CA TYR A 62 -1.29 4.09 5.31
C TYR A 62 -0.15 3.21 4.78
N ARG A 63 -0.38 1.90 4.63
CA ARG A 63 0.64 0.97 4.12
C ARG A 63 1.01 1.25 2.66
N ALA A 64 0.04 1.58 1.82
CA ALA A 64 0.28 1.99 0.45
C ALA A 64 1.07 3.30 0.39
N ALA A 65 0.72 4.29 1.23
CA ALA A 65 1.49 5.52 1.33
C ALA A 65 2.95 5.27 1.73
N LEU A 66 3.22 4.37 2.68
CA LEU A 66 4.58 3.98 3.04
C LEU A 66 5.34 3.32 1.87
N ALA A 67 4.67 2.49 1.08
CA ALA A 67 5.29 1.88 -0.10
C ALA A 67 5.72 2.95 -1.11
N TYR A 68 4.86 3.93 -1.40
CA TYR A 68 5.18 5.08 -2.26
C TYR A 68 6.24 6.01 -1.65
N ALA A 69 6.32 6.11 -0.33
CA ALA A 69 7.26 6.97 0.38
C ALA A 69 8.65 6.36 0.58
N THR A 70 8.87 5.10 0.16
CA THR A 70 10.14 4.40 0.40
C THR A 70 11.15 4.73 -0.71
N PRO A 71 12.28 5.40 -0.39
CA PRO A 71 13.31 5.72 -1.37
C PRO A 71 13.91 4.46 -2.01
N ASP A 72 14.53 4.62 -3.18
CA ASP A 72 15.21 3.55 -3.93
C ASP A 72 14.30 2.43 -4.46
N HIS A 73 12.99 2.51 -4.23
CA HIS A 73 12.01 1.64 -4.87
C HIS A 73 11.49 2.23 -6.20
N PRO A 74 11.20 1.39 -7.22
CA PRO A 74 10.66 1.88 -8.51
C PRO A 74 9.33 2.63 -8.38
N GLU A 75 8.55 2.29 -7.36
CA GLU A 75 7.25 2.91 -7.07
C GLU A 75 7.39 4.16 -6.17
N TYR A 76 8.61 4.68 -5.94
CA TYR A 76 8.81 5.87 -5.12
C TYR A 76 8.14 7.09 -5.75
N ASP A 77 7.12 7.63 -5.09
CA ASP A 77 6.37 8.81 -5.48
C ASP A 77 5.87 9.54 -4.24
N VAL A 78 6.58 10.61 -3.87
CA VAL A 78 6.29 11.38 -2.66
C VAL A 78 4.93 12.07 -2.72
N GLU A 79 4.53 12.59 -3.88
CA GLU A 79 3.25 13.28 -4.00
C GLU A 79 2.11 12.27 -3.89
N ARG A 80 2.24 11.09 -4.50
CA ARG A 80 1.25 10.02 -4.34
C ARG A 80 1.15 9.54 -2.89
N ALA A 81 2.26 9.39 -2.19
CA ALA A 81 2.26 9.06 -0.77
C ALA A 81 1.51 10.12 0.05
N ARG A 82 1.75 11.41 -0.22
CA ARG A 82 1.07 12.53 0.46
C ARG A 82 -0.44 12.55 0.20
N GLU A 83 -0.87 12.29 -1.04
CA GLU A 83 -2.29 12.19 -1.38
C GLU A 83 -3.00 11.13 -0.52
N LEU A 84 -2.45 9.93 -0.44
CA LEU A 84 -3.04 8.82 0.33
C LEU A 84 -3.08 9.11 1.83
N LEU A 85 -2.03 9.75 2.37
CA LEU A 85 -2.01 10.19 3.77
C LEU A 85 -3.04 11.29 4.02
N GLY A 86 -3.18 12.25 3.10
CA GLY A 86 -4.23 13.27 3.16
C GLY A 86 -5.62 12.63 3.19
N GLU A 87 -5.86 11.68 2.29
CA GLU A 87 -7.12 10.91 2.22
C GLU A 87 -7.43 10.17 3.53
N LEU A 88 -6.41 9.59 4.16
CA LEU A 88 -6.53 8.93 5.45
C LEU A 88 -6.90 9.92 6.56
N LEU A 89 -6.15 11.02 6.65
CA LEU A 89 -6.32 12.02 7.71
C LEU A 89 -7.69 12.73 7.61
N GLU A 90 -8.18 12.95 6.40
CA GLU A 90 -9.48 13.58 6.14
C GLU A 90 -10.66 12.62 6.41
N ARG A 91 -10.62 11.40 5.85
CA ARG A 91 -11.77 10.47 5.92
C ARG A 91 -11.83 9.65 7.20
N TYR A 92 -10.70 9.41 7.86
CA TYR A 92 -10.59 8.53 9.02
C TYR A 92 -9.93 9.22 10.23
N PRO A 93 -10.54 10.31 10.76
CA PRO A 93 -9.97 11.02 11.89
C PRO A 93 -9.85 10.11 13.12
N GLY A 94 -8.64 10.03 13.69
CA GLY A 94 -8.37 9.24 14.89
C GLY A 94 -8.45 7.72 14.75
N ARG A 95 -8.54 7.18 13.53
CA ARG A 95 -8.53 5.73 13.25
C ARG A 95 -7.27 5.29 12.51
N GLY A 96 -6.95 4.01 12.63
CA GLY A 96 -5.74 3.42 12.02
C GLY A 96 -4.48 4.12 12.50
N HIS A 97 -3.52 4.27 11.61
CA HIS A 97 -2.21 4.91 11.84
C HIS A 97 -2.26 6.44 11.83
N HIS A 98 -3.32 7.08 12.37
CA HIS A 98 -3.55 8.52 12.23
C HIS A 98 -2.37 9.37 12.72
N ARG A 99 -1.83 9.06 13.90
CA ARG A 99 -0.71 9.83 14.48
C ARG A 99 0.55 9.72 13.64
N GLU A 100 0.86 8.50 13.19
CA GLU A 100 1.99 8.20 12.33
C GLU A 100 1.82 8.83 10.95
N ALA A 101 0.60 8.88 10.44
CA ALA A 101 0.26 9.51 9.18
C ALA A 101 0.44 11.02 9.22
N VAL A 102 0.06 11.69 10.32
CA VAL A 102 0.36 13.13 10.51
C VAL A 102 1.87 13.36 10.46
N ALA A 103 2.64 12.57 11.21
CA ALA A 103 4.09 12.72 11.26
C ALA A 103 4.74 12.49 9.89
N LEU A 104 4.33 11.43 9.18
CA LEU A 104 4.84 11.11 7.85
C LEU A 104 4.44 12.17 6.82
N PHE A 105 3.18 12.64 6.85
CA PHE A 105 2.71 13.69 5.94
C PHE A 105 3.56 14.96 6.08
N SER A 106 3.81 15.41 7.31
CA SER A 106 4.68 16.57 7.57
C SER A 106 6.13 16.34 7.15
N LEU A 107 6.66 15.13 7.35
CA LEU A 107 8.01 14.78 6.92
C LEU A 107 8.15 14.89 5.39
N LEU A 108 7.21 14.28 4.66
CA LEU A 108 7.19 14.29 3.19
C LEU A 108 7.02 15.71 2.64
N GLU A 109 6.16 16.53 3.24
CA GLU A 109 6.01 17.94 2.84
C GLU A 109 7.32 18.73 3.00
N ASN A 110 8.03 18.51 4.10
CA ASN A 110 9.30 19.16 4.34
C ASN A 110 10.40 18.67 3.38
N ALA A 111 10.42 17.37 3.07
CA ALA A 111 11.33 16.81 2.08
C ALA A 111 11.10 17.43 0.69
N SER A 112 9.85 17.46 0.20
CA SER A 112 9.51 18.09 -1.09
C SER A 112 9.84 19.59 -1.12
N ARG A 113 9.71 20.30 0.00
CA ARG A 113 10.14 21.72 0.09
C ARG A 113 11.65 21.85 -0.05
N LEU A 114 12.41 21.04 0.68
CA LEU A 114 13.88 21.08 0.65
C LEU A 114 14.43 20.74 -0.74
N GLU A 115 13.86 19.75 -1.43
CA GLU A 115 14.24 19.40 -2.80
C GLU A 115 14.02 20.56 -3.78
N ARG A 116 12.86 21.22 -3.69
CA ARG A 116 12.56 22.40 -4.52
C ARG A 116 13.52 23.56 -4.24
N ASP A 117 13.82 23.82 -2.98
CA ASP A 117 14.75 24.86 -2.59
C ASP A 117 16.17 24.57 -3.08
N GLY A 118 16.63 23.31 -2.98
CA GLY A 118 17.91 22.87 -3.52
C GLY A 118 18.00 23.03 -5.03
N ALA A 119 16.96 22.60 -5.77
CA ALA A 119 16.89 22.75 -7.23
C ALA A 119 16.93 24.22 -7.66
N ARG A 120 16.26 25.10 -6.90
CA ARG A 120 16.31 26.56 -7.14
C ARG A 120 17.71 27.12 -6.97
N VAL A 121 18.39 26.77 -5.87
CA VAL A 121 19.76 27.23 -5.60
C VAL A 121 20.73 26.76 -6.67
N GLU A 122 20.66 25.51 -7.11
CA GLU A 122 21.52 24.97 -8.16
C GLU A 122 21.32 25.70 -9.50
N SER A 123 20.06 26.01 -9.83
CA SER A 123 19.71 26.80 -11.02
C SER A 123 20.29 28.22 -10.95
N GLU A 124 20.18 28.89 -9.79
CA GLU A 124 20.74 30.22 -9.55
C GLU A 124 22.28 30.22 -9.67
N LEU A 125 22.96 29.20 -9.14
CA LEU A 125 24.41 29.03 -9.24
C LEU A 125 24.86 28.81 -10.68
N THR A 126 24.12 27.97 -11.43
CA THR A 126 24.38 27.74 -12.86
C THR A 126 24.24 29.03 -13.67
N ALA A 127 23.15 29.76 -13.47
CA ALA A 127 22.91 31.04 -14.15
C ALA A 127 23.97 32.10 -13.80
N LEU A 128 24.43 32.14 -12.54
CA LEU A 128 25.50 33.05 -12.13
C LEU A 128 26.83 32.69 -12.79
N ARG A 129 27.19 31.40 -12.81
CA ARG A 129 28.40 30.89 -13.47
C ARG A 129 28.43 31.28 -14.95
N ASP A 130 27.30 31.10 -15.64
CA ASP A 130 27.21 31.38 -17.08
C ASP A 130 27.26 32.90 -17.38
N ARG A 131 26.95 33.76 -16.41
CA ARG A 131 27.03 35.22 -16.55
C ARG A 131 28.45 35.77 -16.33
N ILE A 132 29.29 35.06 -15.57
CA ILE A 132 30.67 35.48 -15.27
C ILE A 132 31.71 34.81 -16.17
N ALA A 133 31.30 33.82 -16.95
CA ALA A 133 32.08 33.20 -18.02
C ALA A 133 32.02 34.05 -19.30
#